data_AF-A0A179ESQ0-F1
#
_entry.id   AF-A0A179ESQ0-F1
#
_cell.length_a   1.000
_cell.length_b   1.000
_cell.length_c   1.000
_cell.angle_alpha   90.00
_cell.angle_beta   90.00
_cell.angle_gamma   90.00
#
_symmetry.space_group_name_H-M   'P 1'
#
loop_
_entity.id
_entity.type
_entity.pdbx_description
1 polymer ?
#
loop_
_entity_poly.entity_id
_entity_poly.type
_entity_poly.pdbx_seq_one_letter_code
_entity_poly.pdbx_strand_id
1 'polypeptide(L)'
;MNFLVVLKDESVERSTFIYVQLNEEKTLLHFSPEFHLEGLTLGEVYQTKGTSGILAFFEKELDLPVKESIEISLTEWDRVTADLFPTGLDVEIEEGIVHLSTAELQHQMRYRVDEEDSFSIFKRQQKILKSFLKPLSRKRNLLKTTQLLKKYPNLIHTSIQFPQILSLVHRYLQVQQVPSRKLSLPLADTFRVVKRAEEKKVIVIDFTKNRNMLHQITMGKAN
;
A
#
# COMPACT_ATOMS: atom_id res chain seq x y z
N MET A 1 -12.62 -6.51 8.80
CA MET A 1 -11.33 -7.23 8.82
C MET A 1 -10.26 -6.24 8.38
N ASN A 2 -9.15 -6.23 9.10
CA ASN A 2 -8.11 -5.21 8.97
C ASN A 2 -6.79 -5.91 8.72
N PHE A 3 -6.06 -5.47 7.70
CA PHE A 3 -4.76 -6.03 7.36
C PHE A 3 -3.86 -4.93 6.81
N LEU A 4 -2.56 -5.13 6.92
CA LEU A 4 -1.57 -4.24 6.35
C LEU A 4 -1.09 -4.79 5.00
N VAL A 5 -0.98 -3.95 3.98
CA VAL A 5 -0.21 -4.28 2.77
C VAL A 5 1.08 -3.49 2.81
N VAL A 6 2.21 -4.17 2.63
CA VAL A 6 3.53 -3.54 2.52
C VAL A 6 4.01 -3.71 1.10
N LEU A 7 4.26 -2.60 0.39
CA LEU A 7 4.97 -2.63 -0.88
C LEU A 7 6.45 -2.59 -0.54
N LYS A 8 7.06 -3.77 -0.45
CA LYS A 8 8.45 -3.95 -0.03
C LYS A 8 9.38 -3.61 -1.17
N ASP A 9 10.13 -2.53 -0.99
CA ASP A 9 11.12 -2.07 -1.96
C ASP A 9 12.52 -2.12 -1.36
N GLU A 10 13.29 -3.13 -1.77
CA GLU A 10 14.69 -3.29 -1.39
C GLU A 10 15.62 -2.43 -2.27
N SER A 11 15.16 -1.98 -3.44
CA SER A 11 16.00 -1.24 -4.39
C SER A 11 16.27 0.20 -3.96
N VAL A 12 15.32 0.81 -3.24
CA VAL A 12 15.43 2.16 -2.66
C VAL A 12 15.31 2.16 -1.14
N GLU A 13 15.28 0.99 -0.51
CA GLU A 13 15.12 0.77 0.93
C GLU A 13 13.92 1.52 1.56
N ARG A 14 12.91 1.88 0.75
CA ARG A 14 11.75 2.69 1.14
C ARG A 14 10.46 1.99 0.76
N SER A 15 9.90 1.28 1.72
CA SER A 15 8.63 0.56 1.54
C SER A 15 7.41 1.46 1.75
N THR A 16 6.32 1.20 1.03
CA THR A 16 5.02 1.88 1.27
C THR A 16 4.14 1.01 2.14
N PHE A 17 3.40 1.60 3.08
CA PHE A 17 2.51 0.88 3.99
C PHE A 17 1.06 1.29 3.75
N ILE A 18 0.18 0.30 3.64
CA ILE A 18 -1.22 0.49 3.31
C ILE A 18 -2.08 -0.24 4.32
N TYR A 19 -2.73 0.50 5.21
CA TYR A 19 -3.73 -0.06 6.11
C TYR A 19 -5.05 -0.22 5.36
N VAL A 20 -5.57 -1.45 5.34
CA VAL A 20 -6.83 -1.78 4.69
C VAL A 20 -7.80 -2.30 5.73
N GLN A 21 -8.96 -1.66 5.82
CA GLN A 21 -10.09 -2.13 6.61
C GLN A 21 -11.30 -2.32 5.67
N LEU A 22 -11.79 -3.57 5.60
CA LEU A 22 -12.93 -4.00 4.79
C LEU A 22 -14.10 -4.40 5.70
N ASN A 23 -14.80 -3.41 6.25
CA ASN A 23 -16.10 -3.53 6.94
C ASN A 23 -17.16 -2.67 6.22
N GLU A 24 -18.17 -2.16 6.95
CA GLU A 24 -19.28 -1.35 6.39
C GLU A 24 -18.80 -0.06 5.73
N GLU A 25 -17.77 0.59 6.29
CA GLU A 25 -17.05 1.70 5.66
C GLU A 25 -15.63 1.29 5.27
N LYS A 26 -15.33 1.28 3.97
CA LYS A 26 -13.98 0.93 3.49
C LYS A 26 -12.97 1.99 3.92
N THR A 27 -12.02 1.65 4.78
CA THR A 27 -10.91 2.55 5.15
C THR A 27 -9.62 2.11 4.50
N LEU A 28 -8.94 3.06 3.84
CA LEU A 28 -7.67 2.85 3.17
C LEU A 28 -6.71 3.99 3.52
N LEU A 29 -5.72 3.71 4.36
CA LEU A 29 -4.73 4.70 4.79
C LEU A 29 -3.39 4.33 4.16
N HIS A 30 -2.79 5.24 3.41
CA HIS A 30 -1.46 5.08 2.84
C HIS A 30 -0.47 5.90 3.65
N PHE A 31 0.64 5.28 4.02
CA PHE A 31 1.67 5.89 4.83
C PHE A 31 2.98 5.95 4.06
N SER A 32 3.60 7.12 4.11
CA SER A 32 5.01 7.30 3.75
C SER A 32 5.89 6.53 4.75
N PRO A 33 7.02 5.95 4.30
CA PRO A 33 7.98 5.31 5.19
C PRO A 33 8.53 6.26 6.24
N GLU A 34 8.54 7.57 6.01
CA GLU A 34 9.00 8.57 6.98
C GLU A 34 7.94 8.97 8.02
N PHE A 35 6.71 8.44 7.92
CA PHE A 35 5.66 8.73 8.89
C PHE A 35 6.03 8.19 10.28
N HIS A 36 5.79 9.02 11.29
CA HIS A 36 5.81 8.67 12.71
C HIS A 36 4.97 9.67 13.50
N LEU A 37 4.57 9.27 14.71
CA LEU A 37 4.00 10.18 15.71
C LEU A 37 5.01 10.56 16.80
N GLU A 38 5.97 9.67 17.05
CA GLU A 38 7.07 9.82 17.99
C GLU A 38 8.15 8.78 17.64
N GLY A 39 9.41 9.03 18.02
CA GLY A 39 10.49 8.05 17.87
C GLY A 39 10.83 7.71 16.42
N LEU A 40 10.97 6.41 16.14
CA LEU A 40 11.38 5.89 14.83
C LEU A 40 10.27 6.01 13.79
N THR A 41 10.66 6.26 12.54
CA THR A 41 9.78 6.20 11.37
C THR A 41 9.29 4.79 11.07
N LEU A 42 8.17 4.66 10.35
CA LEU A 42 7.67 3.38 9.87
C LEU A 42 8.72 2.58 9.09
N GLY A 43 9.48 3.25 8.23
CA GLY A 43 10.57 2.68 7.45
C GLY A 43 11.67 2.14 8.36
N GLU A 44 12.13 2.92 9.33
CA GLU A 44 13.16 2.50 10.29
C GLU A 44 12.68 1.32 11.16
N VAL A 45 11.43 1.35 11.63
CA VAL A 45 10.83 0.23 12.37
C VAL A 45 10.79 -1.03 11.51
N TYR A 46 10.35 -0.92 10.27
CA TYR A 46 10.27 -2.08 9.37
C TYR A 46 11.66 -2.63 9.00
N GLN A 47 12.64 -1.77 8.74
CA GLN A 47 14.01 -2.20 8.45
C GLN A 47 14.65 -2.91 9.66
N THR A 48 14.42 -2.42 10.88
CA THR A 48 15.09 -2.95 12.08
C THR A 48 14.37 -4.14 12.72
N LYS A 49 13.04 -4.15 12.69
CA LYS A 49 12.19 -5.12 13.40
C LYS A 49 11.34 -5.98 12.46
N GLY A 50 11.37 -5.72 11.15
CA GLY A 50 10.56 -6.44 10.18
C GLY A 50 9.06 -6.30 10.43
N THR A 51 8.32 -7.28 9.93
CA THR A 51 6.85 -7.37 9.94
C THR A 51 6.23 -7.29 11.34
N SER A 52 6.85 -7.91 12.34
CA SER A 52 6.34 -7.89 13.71
C SER A 52 6.43 -6.48 14.31
N GLY A 53 7.49 -5.74 14.02
CA GLY A 53 7.67 -4.35 14.47
C GLY A 53 6.63 -3.40 13.90
N ILE A 54 6.38 -3.49 12.59
CA ILE A 54 5.38 -2.66 11.90
C ILE A 54 3.95 -2.98 12.40
N LEU A 55 3.60 -4.25 12.61
CA LEU A 55 2.30 -4.61 13.18
C LEU A 55 2.13 -4.04 14.60
N ALA A 56 3.16 -4.18 15.44
CA ALA A 56 3.15 -3.61 16.79
C ALA A 56 3.06 -2.08 16.78
N PHE A 57 3.71 -1.40 15.83
CA PHE A 57 3.63 0.05 15.66
C PHE A 57 2.21 0.49 15.33
N PHE A 58 1.55 -0.17 14.38
CA PHE A 58 0.17 0.15 14.02
C PHE A 58 -0.79 -0.04 15.19
N GLU A 59 -0.65 -1.13 15.95
CA GLU A 59 -1.53 -1.38 17.09
C GLU A 59 -1.27 -0.44 18.27
N LYS A 60 0.00 -0.22 18.64
CA LYS A 60 0.36 0.48 19.89
C LYS A 60 0.49 2.00 19.72
N GLU A 61 1.09 2.44 18.62
CA GLU A 61 1.39 3.87 18.41
C GLU A 61 0.27 4.57 17.66
N LEU A 62 -0.41 3.87 16.75
CA LEU A 62 -1.45 4.46 15.89
C LEU A 62 -2.88 4.10 16.30
N ASP A 63 -3.06 3.22 17.28
CA ASP A 63 -4.37 2.67 17.68
C ASP A 63 -5.15 2.03 16.49
N LEU A 64 -4.41 1.49 15.52
CA LEU A 64 -4.94 0.85 14.33
C LEU A 64 -4.83 -0.67 14.47
N PRO A 65 -5.90 -1.39 14.88
CA PRO A 65 -5.85 -2.82 15.09
C PRO A 65 -5.55 -3.55 13.78
N VAL A 66 -4.48 -4.36 13.77
CA VAL A 66 -4.01 -5.12 12.62
C VAL A 66 -3.27 -6.38 13.05
N LYS A 67 -3.77 -7.54 12.61
CA LYS A 67 -3.21 -8.85 13.00
C LYS A 67 -2.40 -9.52 11.91
N GLU A 68 -2.66 -9.15 10.66
CA GLU A 68 -2.12 -9.83 9.50
C GLU A 68 -1.58 -8.80 8.51
N SER A 69 -0.53 -9.18 7.78
CA SER A 69 0.06 -8.38 6.73
C SER A 69 0.21 -9.18 5.44
N ILE A 70 0.21 -8.48 4.31
CA ILE A 70 0.59 -8.98 3.00
C ILE A 70 1.75 -8.12 2.52
N GLU A 71 2.94 -8.69 2.46
CA GLU A 71 4.11 -8.01 1.91
C GLU A 71 4.25 -8.41 0.44
N ILE A 72 4.32 -7.43 -0.44
CA ILE A 72 4.51 -7.61 -1.88
C ILE A 72 5.93 -7.17 -2.21
N SER A 73 6.77 -8.10 -2.67
CA SER A 73 8.13 -7.79 -3.13
C SER A 73 8.07 -7.05 -4.45
N LEU A 74 8.53 -5.80 -4.50
CA LEU A 74 8.56 -5.02 -5.73
C LEU A 74 9.61 -5.53 -6.73
N THR A 75 10.68 -6.17 -6.26
CA THR A 75 11.66 -6.85 -7.12
C THR A 75 11.04 -8.03 -7.87
N GLU A 76 10.22 -8.83 -7.20
CA GLU A 76 9.50 -9.94 -7.85
C GLU A 76 8.30 -9.44 -8.67
N TRP A 77 7.65 -8.36 -8.21
CA TRP A 77 6.61 -7.68 -8.97
C TRP A 77 7.08 -7.24 -10.35
N ASP A 78 8.31 -6.71 -10.46
CA ASP A 78 8.87 -6.31 -11.75
C ASP A 78 8.96 -7.49 -12.73
N ARG A 79 9.39 -8.66 -12.26
CA ARG A 79 9.44 -9.89 -13.05
C ARG A 79 8.05 -10.37 -13.45
N VAL A 80 7.11 -10.35 -12.49
CA VAL A 80 5.73 -10.75 -12.71
C VAL A 80 5.03 -9.83 -13.73
N THR A 81 5.25 -8.52 -13.65
CA THR A 81 4.66 -7.56 -14.57
C THR A 81 5.23 -7.71 -15.98
N ALA A 82 6.55 -7.92 -16.12
CA ALA A 82 7.16 -8.20 -17.41
C ALA A 82 6.60 -9.48 -18.07
N ASP A 83 6.35 -10.52 -17.27
CA ASP A 83 5.86 -11.80 -17.79
C ASP A 83 4.35 -11.81 -18.09
N LEU A 84 3.53 -11.17 -17.24
CA LEU A 84 2.08 -11.17 -17.40
C LEU A 84 1.56 -10.06 -18.30
N PHE A 85 2.25 -8.92 -18.30
CA PHE A 85 1.83 -7.71 -18.97
C PHE A 85 3.00 -7.16 -19.80
N PRO A 86 3.57 -7.94 -20.75
CA PRO A 86 4.78 -7.55 -21.49
C PRO A 86 4.61 -6.26 -22.29
N THR A 87 3.38 -5.95 -22.71
CA THR A 87 3.04 -4.71 -23.41
C THR A 87 2.56 -3.60 -22.48
N GLY A 88 2.35 -3.87 -21.20
CA GLY A 88 1.72 -2.95 -20.25
C GLY A 88 0.31 -3.37 -19.81
N LEU A 89 -0.31 -2.52 -19.00
CA LEU A 89 -1.61 -2.72 -18.37
C LEU A 89 -2.47 -1.45 -18.46
N ASP A 90 -3.74 -1.64 -18.78
CA ASP A 90 -4.73 -0.57 -18.72
C ASP A 90 -5.09 -0.23 -17.26
N VAL A 91 -4.83 1.02 -16.88
CA VAL A 91 -5.10 1.56 -15.54
C VAL A 91 -6.22 2.58 -15.59
N GLU A 92 -7.25 2.33 -14.78
CA GLU A 92 -8.38 3.23 -14.63
C GLU A 92 -8.01 4.38 -13.68
N ILE A 93 -7.92 5.59 -14.24
CA ILE A 93 -7.67 6.85 -13.53
C ILE A 93 -8.95 7.72 -13.51
N GLU A 94 -8.87 8.91 -12.91
CA GLU A 94 -10.05 9.79 -12.80
C GLU A 94 -10.47 10.35 -14.17
N GLU A 95 -9.51 10.57 -15.05
CA GLU A 95 -9.69 11.13 -16.40
C GLU A 95 -10.02 10.06 -17.46
N GLY A 96 -10.10 8.79 -17.08
CA GLY A 96 -10.38 7.68 -17.99
C GLY A 96 -9.41 6.50 -17.85
N ILE A 97 -9.21 5.76 -18.93
CA ILE A 97 -8.28 4.62 -18.96
C ILE A 97 -6.98 5.08 -19.61
N VAL A 98 -5.87 4.85 -18.93
CA VAL A 98 -4.52 5.09 -19.45
C VAL A 98 -3.78 3.76 -19.55
N HIS A 99 -3.13 3.53 -20.68
CA HIS A 99 -2.26 2.38 -20.86
C HIS A 99 -0.87 2.70 -20.29
N LEU A 100 -0.43 1.94 -19.28
CA LEU A 100 0.92 2.06 -18.73
C LEU A 100 1.77 0.91 -19.23
N SER A 101 2.92 1.23 -19.82
CA SER A 101 3.95 0.25 -20.18
C SER A 101 4.49 -0.48 -18.94
N THR A 102 5.13 -1.63 -19.16
CA THR A 102 5.77 -2.40 -18.08
C THR A 102 6.73 -1.55 -17.25
N ALA A 103 7.58 -0.76 -17.90
CA ALA A 103 8.54 0.10 -17.22
C ALA A 103 7.83 1.18 -16.37
N GLU A 104 6.74 1.75 -16.87
CA GLU A 104 5.94 2.72 -16.11
C GLU A 104 5.25 2.08 -14.90
N LEU A 105 4.73 0.86 -15.03
CA LEU A 105 4.15 0.12 -13.91
C LEU A 105 5.18 -0.11 -12.81
N GLN A 106 6.37 -0.59 -13.18
CA GLN A 106 7.48 -0.83 -12.26
C GLN A 106 7.92 0.46 -11.58
N HIS A 107 8.08 1.53 -12.35
CA HIS A 107 8.47 2.84 -11.84
C HIS A 107 7.40 3.41 -10.87
N GLN A 108 6.12 3.37 -11.26
CA GLN A 108 5.03 3.99 -10.47
C GLN A 108 4.64 3.18 -9.22
N MET A 109 5.13 1.95 -9.08
CA MET A 109 4.95 1.16 -7.86
C MET A 109 5.95 1.51 -6.75
N ARG A 110 7.08 2.15 -7.09
CA ARG A 110 8.12 2.52 -6.13
C ARG A 110 7.80 3.83 -5.42
N TYR A 111 8.09 3.89 -4.13
CA TYR A 111 7.81 5.09 -3.35
C TYR A 111 8.71 6.26 -3.79
N ARG A 112 8.10 7.42 -4.00
CA ARG A 112 8.79 8.70 -4.18
C ARG A 112 7.89 9.85 -3.77
N VAL A 113 8.48 10.95 -3.32
CA VAL A 113 7.78 12.23 -3.22
C VAL A 113 7.79 12.89 -4.60
N ASP A 114 6.62 13.30 -5.09
CA ASP A 114 6.51 13.89 -6.42
C ASP A 114 7.06 15.32 -6.48
N GLU A 115 7.15 15.87 -7.69
CA GLU A 115 7.76 17.19 -7.94
C GLU A 115 7.09 18.31 -7.16
N GLU A 116 5.77 18.26 -7.02
CA GLU A 116 4.92 19.19 -6.25
C GLU A 116 4.94 18.94 -4.74
N ASP A 117 5.94 18.22 -4.23
CA ASP A 117 6.07 17.87 -2.80
C ASP A 117 4.83 17.15 -2.26
N SER A 118 4.23 16.29 -3.10
CA SER A 118 2.98 15.60 -2.83
C SER A 118 3.12 14.08 -2.85
N PHE A 119 2.10 13.40 -2.32
CA PHE A 119 1.99 11.94 -2.30
C PHE A 119 1.11 11.37 -3.41
N SER A 120 1.12 11.97 -4.60
CA SER A 120 0.30 11.48 -5.72
C SER A 120 0.69 10.05 -6.14
N ILE A 121 1.90 9.60 -5.80
CA ILE A 121 2.35 8.21 -5.90
C ILE A 121 1.40 7.20 -5.24
N PHE A 122 0.81 7.53 -4.10
CA PHE A 122 -0.10 6.62 -3.40
C PHE A 122 -1.37 6.37 -4.22
N LYS A 123 -1.89 7.40 -4.89
CA LYS A 123 -3.03 7.24 -5.80
C LYS A 123 -2.67 6.34 -6.98
N ARG A 124 -1.46 6.50 -7.55
CA ARG A 124 -0.99 5.66 -8.68
C ARG A 124 -0.82 4.21 -8.26
N GLN A 125 -0.13 3.94 -7.16
CA GLN A 125 0.03 2.59 -6.60
C GLN A 125 -1.32 1.90 -6.37
N GLN A 126 -2.30 2.60 -5.78
CA GLN A 126 -3.65 2.04 -5.58
C GLN A 126 -4.33 1.65 -6.89
N LYS A 127 -4.27 2.52 -7.90
CA LYS A 127 -4.90 2.30 -9.21
C LYS A 127 -4.23 1.14 -9.95
N ILE A 128 -2.89 1.07 -9.91
CA ILE A 128 -2.12 -0.04 -10.47
C ILE A 128 -2.46 -1.37 -9.78
N LEU A 129 -2.42 -1.42 -8.44
CA LEU A 129 -2.78 -2.63 -7.68
C LEU A 129 -4.21 -3.08 -8.00
N LYS A 130 -5.17 -2.14 -8.10
CA LYS A 130 -6.56 -2.44 -8.47
C LYS A 130 -6.63 -3.07 -9.86
N SER A 131 -6.00 -2.45 -10.87
CA SER A 131 -5.99 -2.97 -12.24
C SER A 131 -5.31 -4.32 -12.35
N PHE A 132 -4.21 -4.54 -11.61
CA PHE A 132 -3.49 -5.81 -11.57
C PHE A 132 -4.31 -6.93 -10.94
N LEU A 133 -5.04 -6.64 -9.86
CA LEU A 133 -5.85 -7.64 -9.14
C LEU A 133 -7.14 -8.01 -9.88
N LYS A 134 -7.70 -7.11 -10.69
CA LYS A 134 -8.97 -7.29 -11.43
C LYS A 134 -8.98 -8.54 -12.34
N PRO A 135 -7.97 -8.83 -13.17
CA PRO A 135 -7.93 -10.07 -13.94
C PRO A 135 -7.70 -11.30 -13.03
N LEU A 136 -6.90 -11.19 -11.98
CA LEU A 136 -6.52 -12.31 -11.11
C LEU A 136 -7.65 -12.82 -10.21
N SER A 137 -8.62 -11.97 -9.89
CA SER A 137 -9.75 -12.30 -9.01
C SER A 137 -10.89 -13.06 -9.68
N ARG A 138 -10.91 -13.13 -11.01
CA ARG A 138 -11.95 -13.86 -11.75
C ARG A 138 -11.81 -15.36 -11.49
N LYS A 139 -12.90 -16.05 -11.13
CA LYS A 139 -12.90 -17.51 -10.84
C LYS A 139 -12.18 -18.34 -11.91
N ARG A 140 -12.37 -18.02 -13.20
CA ARG A 140 -11.72 -18.69 -14.34
C ARG A 140 -10.18 -18.58 -14.35
N ASN A 141 -9.63 -17.58 -13.66
CA ASN A 141 -8.19 -17.29 -13.62
C ASN A 141 -7.52 -17.81 -12.34
N LEU A 142 -8.25 -18.42 -11.40
CA LEU A 142 -7.69 -18.91 -10.14
C LEU A 142 -6.52 -19.89 -10.34
N LEU A 143 -6.64 -20.82 -11.29
CA LEU A 143 -5.56 -21.73 -11.61
C LEU A 143 -4.30 -20.98 -12.08
N LYS A 144 -4.46 -19.98 -12.95
CA LYS A 144 -3.36 -19.13 -13.43
C LYS A 144 -2.74 -18.33 -12.28
N THR A 145 -3.55 -17.79 -11.38
CA THR A 145 -3.08 -17.09 -10.18
C THR A 145 -2.27 -18.02 -9.27
N THR A 146 -2.71 -19.27 -9.07
CA THR A 146 -1.93 -20.24 -8.28
C THR A 146 -0.62 -20.63 -8.97
N GLN A 147 -0.63 -20.80 -10.29
CA GLN A 147 0.59 -21.09 -11.06
C GLN A 147 1.57 -19.93 -11.01
N LEU A 148 1.07 -18.69 -11.05
CA LEU A 148 1.88 -17.49 -10.90
C LEU A 148 2.59 -17.47 -9.54
N LEU A 149 1.85 -17.66 -8.44
CA LEU A 149 2.47 -17.66 -7.11
C LEU A 149 3.44 -18.82 -6.90
N LYS A 150 3.22 -19.97 -7.56
CA LYS A 150 4.20 -21.07 -7.58
C LYS A 150 5.46 -20.70 -8.37
N LYS A 151 5.32 -19.98 -9.48
CA LYS A 151 6.43 -19.50 -10.31
C LYS A 151 7.23 -18.40 -9.59
N TYR A 152 6.54 -17.56 -8.82
CA TYR A 152 7.12 -16.44 -8.06
C TYR A 152 6.79 -16.57 -6.57
N PRO A 153 7.39 -17.54 -5.86
CA PRO A 153 7.07 -17.81 -4.45
C PRO A 153 7.42 -16.64 -3.53
N ASN A 154 8.36 -15.79 -3.94
CA ASN A 154 8.80 -14.63 -3.18
C ASN A 154 7.98 -13.35 -3.49
N LEU A 155 6.99 -13.42 -4.37
CA LEU A 155 6.14 -12.26 -4.70
C LEU A 155 5.37 -11.78 -3.47
N ILE A 156 4.83 -12.71 -2.69
CA ILE A 156 3.99 -12.43 -1.53
C ILE A 156 4.59 -13.11 -0.29
N HIS A 157 4.87 -12.34 0.75
CA HIS A 157 5.18 -12.85 2.08
C HIS A 157 4.05 -12.51 3.04
N THR A 158 3.43 -13.54 3.63
CA THR A 158 2.25 -13.38 4.50
C THR A 158 2.00 -14.64 5.33
N SER A 159 1.41 -14.47 6.51
CA SER A 159 0.86 -15.56 7.32
C SER A 159 -0.55 -15.97 6.90
N ILE A 160 -1.20 -15.18 6.02
CA ILE A 160 -2.57 -15.41 5.56
C ILE A 160 -2.61 -16.60 4.60
N GLN A 161 -3.55 -17.52 4.79
CA GLN A 161 -3.70 -18.65 3.87
C GLN A 161 -4.23 -18.19 2.50
N PHE A 162 -3.75 -18.81 1.42
CA PHE A 162 -4.11 -18.41 0.05
C PHE A 162 -5.63 -18.26 -0.22
N PRO A 163 -6.52 -19.18 0.23
CA PRO A 163 -7.96 -18.99 0.08
C PRO A 163 -8.50 -17.72 0.76
N GLN A 164 -7.92 -17.33 1.90
CA GLN A 164 -8.27 -16.10 2.61
C GLN A 164 -7.78 -14.87 1.84
N ILE A 165 -6.58 -14.91 1.24
CA ILE A 165 -6.08 -13.84 0.37
C ILE A 165 -7.04 -13.61 -0.81
N LEU A 166 -7.50 -14.69 -1.46
CA LEU A 166 -8.48 -14.59 -2.55
C LEU A 166 -9.81 -13.97 -2.09
N SER A 167 -10.29 -14.35 -0.90
CA SER A 167 -11.48 -13.77 -0.28
C SER A 167 -11.30 -12.28 -0.01
N LEU A 168 -10.13 -11.85 0.47
CA LEU A 168 -9.81 -10.44 0.69
C LEU A 168 -9.81 -9.65 -0.61
N VAL A 169 -9.16 -10.15 -1.65
CA VAL A 169 -9.14 -9.53 -2.98
C VAL A 169 -10.55 -9.41 -3.53
N HIS A 170 -11.36 -10.48 -3.44
CA HIS A 170 -12.73 -10.46 -3.90
C HIS A 170 -13.57 -9.42 -3.15
N ARG A 171 -13.48 -9.40 -1.81
CA ARG A 171 -14.18 -8.41 -0.98
C ARG A 171 -13.77 -6.99 -1.34
N TYR A 172 -12.47 -6.72 -1.43
CA TYR A 172 -11.93 -5.41 -1.81
C TYR A 172 -12.48 -4.92 -3.17
N LEU A 173 -12.63 -5.84 -4.13
CA LEU A 173 -13.17 -5.52 -5.45
C LEU A 173 -14.71 -5.37 -5.45
N GLN A 174 -15.44 -6.07 -4.58
CA GLN A 174 -16.89 -5.92 -4.43
C GLN A 174 -17.27 -4.60 -3.77
N VAL A 175 -16.52 -4.19 -2.73
CA VAL A 175 -16.78 -2.92 -2.02
C VAL A 175 -16.23 -1.69 -2.76
N GLN A 176 -16.03 -1.77 -4.08
CA GLN A 176 -15.53 -0.64 -4.88
C GLN A 176 -16.50 0.54 -4.94
N GLN A 177 -17.80 0.28 -4.90
CA GLN A 177 -18.84 1.31 -4.96
C GLN A 177 -19.22 1.85 -3.58
N VAL A 178 -18.72 1.24 -2.51
CA VAL A 178 -18.96 1.72 -1.14
C VAL A 178 -18.11 2.97 -0.91
N PRO A 179 -18.67 4.05 -0.33
CA PRO A 179 -17.88 5.20 0.10
C PRO A 179 -16.66 4.75 0.90
N SER A 180 -15.48 5.21 0.48
CA SER A 180 -14.23 4.81 1.10
C SER A 180 -13.55 6.00 1.73
N ARG A 181 -13.20 5.90 3.01
CA ARG A 181 -12.31 6.86 3.66
C ARG A 181 -10.88 6.56 3.21
N LYS A 182 -10.35 7.43 2.34
CA LYS A 182 -9.00 7.34 1.79
C LYS A 182 -8.17 8.49 2.29
N LEU A 183 -7.03 8.20 2.91
CA LEU A 183 -6.10 9.23 3.39
C LEU A 183 -4.66 8.85 3.09
N SER A 184 -3.85 9.89 2.92
CA SER A 184 -2.41 9.81 2.77
C SER A 184 -1.78 10.45 4.00
N LEU A 185 -0.80 9.75 4.58
CA LEU A 185 -0.15 10.11 5.82
C LEU A 185 1.37 10.22 5.59
N PRO A 186 2.03 11.30 6.05
CA PRO A 186 1.46 12.42 6.81
C PRO A 186 0.43 13.23 6.01
N LEU A 187 -0.52 13.86 6.71
CA LEU A 187 -1.55 14.70 6.08
C LEU A 187 -0.90 15.89 5.36
N ALA A 188 -1.62 16.45 4.38
CA ALA A 188 -1.26 17.73 3.77
C ALA A 188 -1.03 18.80 4.87
N ASP A 189 -0.02 19.63 4.64
CA ASP A 189 0.44 20.69 5.56
C ASP A 189 0.99 20.21 6.91
N THR A 190 1.17 18.90 7.10
CA THR A 190 1.76 18.34 8.34
C THR A 190 3.14 17.75 8.14
N PHE A 191 3.72 17.96 6.97
CA PHE A 191 5.09 17.58 6.66
C PHE A 191 5.76 18.68 5.84
N ARG A 192 7.09 18.61 5.79
CA ARG A 192 7.91 19.35 4.83
C ARG A 192 8.77 18.38 4.06
N VAL A 193 9.11 18.76 2.82
CA VAL A 193 10.02 18.00 1.99
C VAL A 193 11.40 18.63 2.05
N VAL A 194 12.41 17.80 2.31
CA VAL A 194 13.81 18.20 2.27
C VAL A 194 14.46 17.49 1.10
N LYS A 195 15.13 18.27 0.24
CA LYS A 195 15.93 17.74 -0.86
C LYS A 195 17.29 17.30 -0.32
N ARG A 196 17.61 16.02 -0.46
CA ARG A 196 18.96 15.47 -0.30
C ARG A 196 19.54 15.19 -1.69
N ALA A 197 20.85 14.94 -1.77
CA ALA A 197 21.61 14.89 -3.02
C ALA A 197 20.94 14.12 -4.17
N GLU A 198 20.25 13.00 -3.88
CA GLU A 198 19.60 12.17 -4.90
C GLU A 198 18.12 11.88 -4.64
N GLU A 199 17.53 12.42 -3.57
CA GLU A 199 16.15 12.09 -3.20
C GLU A 199 15.46 13.15 -2.33
N LYS A 200 14.14 13.23 -2.49
CA LYS A 200 13.26 13.97 -1.58
C LYS A 200 12.99 13.12 -0.34
N LYS A 201 13.12 13.71 0.85
CA LYS A 201 12.76 13.09 2.13
C LYS A 201 11.65 13.88 2.81
N VAL A 202 10.70 13.16 3.40
CA VAL A 202 9.59 13.74 4.17
C VAL A 202 10.00 13.89 5.63
N ILE A 203 9.67 15.02 6.24
CA ILE A 203 9.80 15.25 7.68
C ILE A 203 8.44 15.66 8.21
N VAL A 204 7.87 14.88 9.13
CA VAL A 204 6.63 15.22 9.82
C VAL A 204 6.88 16.42 10.74
N ILE A 205 6.01 17.43 10.66
CA ILE A 205 6.12 18.68 11.44
C ILE A 205 4.93 18.90 12.37
N ASP A 206 3.78 18.27 12.11
CA ASP A 206 2.59 18.37 12.96
C ASP A 206 2.08 16.98 13.33
N PHE A 207 2.64 16.43 14.40
CA PHE A 207 2.27 15.13 14.94
C PHE A 207 0.86 15.13 15.53
N THR A 208 0.44 16.23 16.16
CA THR A 208 -0.86 16.35 16.83
C THR A 208 -1.99 16.26 15.82
N LYS A 209 -1.91 16.97 14.69
CA LYS A 209 -2.94 16.90 13.64
C LYS A 209 -3.04 15.51 13.01
N ASN A 210 -1.92 14.84 12.77
CA ASN A 210 -1.90 13.45 12.30
C ASN A 210 -2.53 12.49 13.32
N ARG A 211 -2.15 12.60 14.60
CA ARG A 211 -2.68 11.78 15.70
C ARG A 211 -4.19 11.98 15.86
N ASN A 212 -4.66 13.22 15.85
CA ASN A 212 -6.08 13.55 15.98
C ASN A 212 -6.90 12.96 14.83
N MET A 213 -6.40 13.03 13.60
CA MET A 213 -7.07 12.41 12.44
C MET A 213 -7.13 10.89 12.58
N LEU A 214 -6.03 10.24 12.97
CA LEU A 214 -6.02 8.80 13.22
C LEU A 214 -7.04 8.41 14.30
N HIS A 215 -7.09 9.17 15.39
CA HIS A 215 -8.07 8.96 16.46
C HIS A 215 -9.52 9.18 16.01
N GLN A 216 -9.80 10.14 15.13
CA GLN A 216 -11.14 10.30 14.54
C GLN A 216 -11.54 9.11 13.66
N ILE A 217 -10.58 8.48 12.99
CA ILE A 217 -10.81 7.27 12.19
C ILE A 217 -11.07 6.07 13.10
N THR A 218 -10.43 5.99 14.26
CA THR A 218 -10.66 4.90 15.23
C THR A 218 -11.95 5.09 16.01
N MET A 219 -12.26 6.31 16.46
CA MET A 219 -13.50 6.63 17.19
C MET A 219 -14.75 6.67 16.33
N GLY A 220 -14.65 7.06 15.05
CA GLY A 220 -15.75 6.94 14.10
C GLY A 220 -16.23 5.49 13.90
N LYS A 221 -15.56 4.51 14.50
CA LYS A 221 -15.95 3.09 14.56
C LYS A 221 -16.91 2.76 15.72
N ALA A 222 -17.14 3.69 16.66
CA ALA A 222 -17.85 3.43 17.92
C ALA A 222 -19.27 4.03 18.00
N ASN A 223 -19.73 4.70 16.94
CA ASN A 223 -21.09 5.26 16.84
C ASN A 223 -21.88 4.58 15.72
#